data_AF-A0A9P8T2V5-F1
#
_entry.id   AF-A0A9P8T2V5-F1
#
_cell.length_a   1.000
_cell.length_b   1.000
_cell.length_c   1.000
_cell.angle_alpha   90.00
_cell.angle_beta   90.00
_cell.angle_gamma   90.00
#
_symmetry.space_group_name_H-M   'P 1'
#
loop_
_entity.id
_entity.type
_entity.pdbx_description
1 polymer ?
#
loop_
_entity_poly.entity_id
_entity_poly.type
_entity_poly.pdbx_seq_one_letter_code
_entity_poly.pdbx_strand_id
1 'polypeptide(L)'
;MVVIQTVDNSTVVAKAKPISPQAFAAYGGILACDLQMAGASQSSANQGTAVKLMKMAPVTNNYANAPSGKPATANWNIFRSSPPKHLFGSSNGTKTYTSKVLERHPYTTQTFVPMGCSRDLDAFLVIVAPDKEGLPDYEKVEAFIFKGDQSVTYGVGTWHAPMVVLGDTHLDFAVLVHENGVDLEDCEEVVYSGMTIELN
;
A
#
# COMPACT_ATOMS: atom_id res chain seq x y z
N MET A 1 -2.09 -10.30 -13.34
CA MET A 1 -3.18 -9.95 -12.38
C MET A 1 -4.40 -10.78 -12.73
N VAL A 2 -5.05 -11.39 -11.73
CA VAL A 2 -6.25 -12.20 -11.93
C VAL A 2 -7.33 -11.83 -10.93
N VAL A 3 -8.54 -11.53 -11.42
CA VAL A 3 -9.73 -11.38 -10.58
C VAL A 3 -10.16 -12.76 -10.09
N ILE A 4 -9.99 -13.01 -8.80
CA ILE A 4 -10.36 -14.28 -8.16
C ILE A 4 -11.80 -14.27 -7.64
N GLN A 5 -12.39 -13.09 -7.44
CA GLN A 5 -13.77 -12.96 -7.01
C GLN A 5 -14.38 -11.59 -7.38
N THR A 6 -15.70 -11.58 -7.58
CA THR A 6 -16.52 -10.37 -7.58
C THR A 6 -17.57 -10.48 -6.47
N VAL A 7 -17.67 -9.45 -5.62
CA VAL A 7 -18.55 -9.48 -4.44
C VAL A 7 -19.51 -8.29 -4.45
N ASP A 8 -20.78 -8.55 -4.22
CA ASP A 8 -21.78 -7.50 -3.99
C ASP A 8 -21.89 -7.23 -2.48
N ASN A 9 -21.10 -6.28 -2.00
CA ASN A 9 -21.03 -5.97 -0.58
C ASN A 9 -22.02 -4.86 -0.22
N SER A 10 -22.61 -4.96 0.97
CA SER A 10 -23.31 -3.84 1.60
C SER A 10 -22.34 -2.70 1.94
N THR A 11 -22.88 -1.49 2.12
CA THR A 11 -22.15 -0.22 2.28
C THR A 11 -21.05 -0.26 3.34
N VAL A 12 -19.80 -0.50 2.92
CA VAL A 12 -18.62 -0.36 3.79
C VAL A 12 -18.20 1.11 3.79
N VAL A 13 -18.03 1.68 4.98
CA VAL A 13 -17.53 3.04 5.15
C VAL A 13 -16.34 3.01 6.11
N ALA A 14 -15.18 3.48 5.65
CA ALA A 14 -13.99 3.65 6.47
C ALA A 14 -13.53 5.12 6.45
N LYS A 15 -12.92 5.57 7.54
CA LYS A 15 -12.37 6.93 7.63
C LYS A 15 -10.87 6.90 7.47
N ALA A 16 -10.35 7.69 6.54
CA ALA A 16 -8.93 7.86 6.40
C ALA A 16 -8.36 8.60 7.62
N LYS A 17 -7.22 8.12 8.09
CA LYS A 17 -6.49 8.68 9.24
C LYS A 17 -5.00 8.86 8.92
N PRO A 18 -4.26 9.72 9.63
CA PRO A 18 -2.82 9.82 9.46
C PRO A 18 -2.13 8.47 9.73
N ILE A 19 -1.10 8.15 8.95
CA ILE A 19 -0.30 6.94 9.14
C ILE A 19 0.56 7.00 10.41
N SER A 20 0.78 5.85 11.04
CA SER A 20 1.85 5.64 12.03
C SER A 20 2.45 4.22 11.87
N PRO A 21 3.71 3.99 12.31
CA PRO A 21 4.30 2.65 12.26
C PRO A 21 3.46 1.60 12.99
N GLN A 22 2.92 1.94 14.16
CA GLN A 22 2.15 1.02 14.99
C GLN A 22 0.81 0.66 14.36
N ALA A 23 0.13 1.64 13.75
CA ALA A 23 -1.15 1.40 13.11
C ALA A 23 -1.02 0.56 11.83
N PHE A 24 0.15 0.57 11.18
CA PHE A 24 0.39 -0.19 9.95
C PHE A 24 1.06 -1.56 10.17
N ALA A 25 1.54 -1.85 11.38
CA ALA A 25 2.37 -3.02 11.66
C ALA A 25 1.71 -4.37 11.33
N ALA A 26 0.37 -4.45 11.35
CA ALA A 26 -0.36 -5.68 10.99
C ALA A 26 -0.41 -5.92 9.47
N TYR A 27 -0.19 -4.88 8.67
CA TYR A 27 -0.34 -4.90 7.21
C TYR A 27 0.99 -4.90 6.48
N GLY A 28 2.08 -4.52 7.17
CA GLY A 28 3.43 -4.48 6.61
C GLY A 28 4.32 -3.49 7.37
N GLY A 29 5.02 -2.63 6.64
CA GLY A 29 5.91 -1.62 7.20
C GLY A 29 5.83 -0.29 6.47
N ILE A 30 6.38 0.75 7.09
CA ILE A 30 6.53 2.07 6.47
C ILE A 30 7.98 2.52 6.54
N LEU A 31 8.38 3.35 5.57
CA LEU A 31 9.63 4.12 5.63
C LEU A 31 9.25 5.58 5.79
N ALA A 32 9.39 6.12 7.00
CA ALA A 32 9.03 7.48 7.34
C ALA A 32 9.96 7.99 8.45
N CYS A 33 11.03 8.67 8.05
CA CYS A 33 12.10 9.09 8.98
C CYS A 33 11.56 9.83 10.21
N ASP A 34 10.75 10.87 10.03
CA ASP A 34 10.24 11.67 11.15
C ASP A 34 9.34 10.88 12.10
N LEU A 35 8.63 9.86 11.61
CA LEU A 35 7.78 9.01 12.44
C LEU A 35 8.55 7.92 13.18
N GLN A 36 9.75 7.57 12.72
CA GLN A 36 10.50 6.41 13.22
C GLN A 36 11.80 6.79 13.94
N MET A 37 12.33 8.00 13.73
CA MET A 37 13.65 8.44 14.24
C MET A 37 13.81 8.22 15.75
N ALA A 38 12.81 8.58 16.55
CA ALA A 38 12.91 8.54 18.02
C ALA A 38 12.89 7.12 18.61
N GLY A 39 12.32 6.14 17.90
CA GLY A 39 12.10 4.78 18.40
C GLY A 39 12.86 3.68 17.66
N ALA A 40 13.49 4.01 16.53
CA ALA A 40 14.19 3.04 15.70
C ALA A 40 15.59 2.71 16.24
N SER A 41 16.02 1.46 16.02
CA SER A 41 17.43 1.11 16.16
C SER A 41 18.23 1.84 15.08
N GLN A 42 19.25 2.58 15.49
CA GLN A 42 19.99 3.50 14.61
C GLN A 42 21.51 3.38 14.75
N SER A 43 22.23 3.71 13.68
CA SER A 43 23.69 3.85 13.68
C SER A 43 24.11 5.12 12.94
N SER A 44 25.21 5.74 13.38
CA SER A 44 25.85 6.83 12.64
C SER A 44 26.50 6.30 11.36
N ALA A 45 26.43 7.09 10.28
CA ALA A 45 27.03 6.83 8.99
C ALA A 45 27.64 8.12 8.41
N ASN A 46 28.34 8.01 7.28
CA ASN A 46 28.94 9.14 6.56
C ASN A 46 29.75 10.10 7.46
N GLN A 47 30.64 9.52 8.29
CA GLN A 47 31.49 10.28 9.22
C GLN A 47 30.70 11.22 10.15
N GLY A 48 29.48 10.84 10.54
CA GLY A 48 28.64 11.62 11.46
C GLY A 48 27.60 12.51 10.78
N THR A 49 27.53 12.51 9.44
CA THR A 49 26.57 13.34 8.69
C THR A 49 25.27 12.60 8.32
N ALA A 50 25.16 11.30 8.61
CA ALA A 50 23.96 10.53 8.35
C ALA A 50 23.57 9.63 9.52
N VAL A 51 22.27 9.44 9.70
CA VAL A 51 21.68 8.46 10.62
C VAL A 51 21.04 7.36 9.79
N LYS A 52 21.48 6.11 10.02
CA LYS A 52 20.89 4.93 9.39
C LYS A 52 19.85 4.32 10.34
N LEU A 53 18.58 4.40 9.97
CA LEU A 53 17.51 3.65 10.63
C LEU A 53 17.52 2.21 10.11
N MET A 54 17.60 1.24 11.02
CA MET A 54 17.87 -0.16 10.66
C MET A 54 16.58 -0.99 10.56
N LYS A 55 16.39 -1.65 9.40
CA LYS A 55 15.32 -2.65 9.17
C LYS A 55 13.90 -2.08 9.33
N MET A 56 13.62 -0.93 8.72
CA MET A 56 12.34 -0.22 8.86
C MET A 56 11.16 -0.89 8.15
N ALA A 57 11.41 -1.62 7.06
CA ALA A 57 10.42 -2.44 6.37
C ALA A 57 11.07 -3.73 5.83
N PRO A 58 10.33 -4.86 5.80
CA PRO A 58 10.83 -6.11 5.26
C PRO A 58 10.85 -6.11 3.73
N VAL A 59 11.76 -6.87 3.14
CA VAL A 59 11.74 -7.24 1.71
C VAL A 59 11.75 -8.76 1.68
N THR A 60 10.61 -9.36 1.32
CA THR A 60 10.38 -10.81 1.41
C THR A 60 10.06 -11.42 0.05
N ASN A 61 10.65 -12.57 -0.24
CA ASN A 61 10.41 -13.38 -1.43
C ASN A 61 10.09 -14.82 -1.01
N ASN A 62 8.85 -15.23 -1.20
CA ASN A 62 8.32 -16.56 -0.86
C ASN A 62 7.93 -17.37 -2.10
N TYR A 63 8.38 -17.00 -3.30
CA TYR A 63 8.03 -17.73 -4.54
C TYR A 63 8.55 -19.17 -4.59
N ALA A 64 9.48 -19.54 -3.70
CA ALA A 64 9.83 -20.95 -3.50
C ALA A 64 8.64 -21.82 -3.05
N ASN A 65 7.59 -21.20 -2.48
CA ASN A 65 6.35 -21.85 -2.08
C ASN A 65 5.24 -21.74 -3.15
N ALA A 66 5.51 -21.12 -4.29
CA ALA A 66 4.52 -20.92 -5.35
C ALA A 66 4.31 -22.22 -6.17
N PRO A 67 3.07 -22.58 -6.53
CA PRO A 67 2.75 -23.83 -7.22
C PRO A 67 3.49 -24.08 -8.54
N SER A 68 3.81 -23.02 -9.29
CA SER A 68 4.48 -23.13 -10.58
C SER A 68 5.93 -23.60 -10.47
N GLY A 69 6.54 -23.47 -9.28
CA GLY A 69 7.97 -23.68 -9.07
C GLY A 69 8.86 -22.70 -9.85
N LYS A 70 8.30 -21.66 -10.49
CA LYS A 70 9.08 -20.67 -11.24
C LYS A 70 9.78 -19.71 -10.28
N PRO A 71 11.09 -19.48 -10.43
CA PRO A 71 11.80 -18.53 -9.61
C PRO A 71 11.35 -17.10 -9.93
N ALA A 72 11.24 -16.27 -8.89
CA ALA A 72 11.00 -14.84 -9.04
C ALA A 72 12.31 -14.04 -9.16
N THR A 73 12.21 -12.86 -9.77
CA THR A 73 13.25 -11.83 -9.76
C THR A 73 12.83 -10.65 -8.89
N ALA A 74 13.79 -9.99 -8.24
CA ALA A 74 13.54 -8.72 -7.56
C ALA A 74 13.55 -7.59 -8.59
N ASN A 75 12.44 -6.87 -8.72
CA ASN A 75 12.22 -5.89 -9.76
C ASN A 75 12.02 -4.50 -9.15
N TRP A 76 12.74 -3.51 -9.68
CA TRP A 76 12.41 -2.11 -9.50
C TRP A 76 11.58 -1.64 -10.70
N ASN A 77 10.35 -1.24 -10.43
CA ASN A 77 9.42 -0.69 -11.40
C ASN A 77 9.22 0.81 -11.14
N ILE A 78 8.77 1.54 -12.15
CA ILE A 78 8.36 2.94 -12.01
C ILE A 78 6.87 3.04 -12.31
N PHE A 79 6.13 3.62 -11.37
CA PHE A 79 4.70 3.84 -11.51
C PHE A 79 4.43 5.34 -11.58
N ARG A 80 3.91 5.82 -12.72
CA ARG A 80 3.34 7.17 -12.84
C ARG A 80 1.85 7.09 -12.54
N SER A 81 1.48 7.35 -11.30
CA SER A 81 0.09 7.21 -10.84
C SER A 81 -0.66 8.52 -10.95
N SER A 82 -1.76 8.54 -11.69
CA SER A 82 -2.64 9.72 -11.79
C SER A 82 -3.77 9.65 -10.76
N PRO A 83 -4.26 10.79 -10.25
CA PRO A 83 -5.40 10.80 -9.34
C PRO A 83 -6.63 10.17 -10.01
N PRO A 84 -7.30 9.19 -9.39
CA PRO A 84 -8.51 8.57 -9.95
C PRO A 84 -9.74 9.48 -9.78
N LYS A 85 -9.75 10.62 -10.49
CA LYS A 85 -10.76 11.71 -10.35
C LYS A 85 -12.21 11.24 -10.40
N HIS A 86 -12.50 10.20 -11.18
CA HIS A 86 -13.85 9.63 -11.33
C HIS A 86 -14.33 8.80 -10.13
N LEU A 87 -13.43 8.46 -9.19
CA LEU A 87 -13.77 7.74 -7.95
C LEU A 87 -13.84 8.67 -6.74
N PHE A 88 -13.44 9.93 -6.88
CA PHE A 88 -13.63 10.93 -5.84
C PHE A 88 -15.02 11.56 -5.92
N GLY A 89 -15.60 11.84 -4.76
CA GLY A 89 -16.89 12.49 -4.64
C GLY A 89 -17.00 13.30 -3.36
N SER A 90 -18.22 13.73 -3.06
CA SER A 90 -18.54 14.36 -1.77
C SER A 90 -19.87 13.81 -1.25
N SER A 91 -19.92 13.56 0.06
CA SER A 91 -21.12 13.17 0.77
C SER A 91 -21.24 14.02 2.03
N ASN A 92 -22.34 14.75 2.18
CA ASN A 92 -22.58 15.65 3.33
C ASN A 92 -21.44 16.64 3.63
N GLY A 93 -20.75 17.14 2.59
CA GLY A 93 -19.63 18.07 2.74
C GLY A 93 -18.28 17.41 3.02
N THR A 94 -18.23 16.10 3.24
CA THR A 94 -16.99 15.32 3.38
C THR A 94 -16.50 14.86 2.00
N LYS A 95 -15.20 15.00 1.72
CA LYS A 95 -14.60 14.44 0.50
C LYS A 95 -14.52 12.92 0.65
N THR A 96 -14.82 12.19 -0.42
CA THR A 96 -14.88 10.72 -0.38
C THR A 96 -14.10 10.11 -1.55
N TYR A 97 -13.61 8.90 -1.36
CA TYR A 97 -13.06 8.04 -2.41
C TYR A 97 -13.81 6.71 -2.43
N THR A 98 -14.24 6.26 -3.62
CA THR A 98 -14.90 4.96 -3.81
C THR A 98 -13.87 3.92 -4.21
N SER A 99 -13.45 3.07 -3.28
CA SER A 99 -12.58 1.92 -3.56
C SER A 99 -13.40 0.78 -4.13
N LYS A 100 -12.95 0.16 -5.22
CA LYS A 100 -13.68 -0.92 -5.93
C LYS A 100 -12.90 -2.22 -6.07
N VAL A 101 -11.60 -2.19 -5.79
CA VAL A 101 -10.70 -3.32 -5.94
C VAL A 101 -9.80 -3.36 -4.71
N LEU A 102 -9.60 -4.57 -4.18
CA LEU A 102 -8.48 -4.88 -3.32
C LEU A 102 -7.68 -5.99 -4.01
N GLU A 103 -6.37 -5.86 -3.99
CA GLU A 103 -5.42 -6.80 -4.56
C GLU A 103 -4.44 -7.29 -3.48
N ARG A 104 -3.78 -8.41 -3.74
CA ARG A 104 -2.68 -8.90 -2.91
C ARG A 104 -1.61 -9.55 -3.76
N HIS A 105 -0.39 -9.56 -3.21
CA HIS A 105 0.75 -10.30 -3.72
C HIS A 105 1.04 -11.50 -2.80
N PRO A 106 0.59 -12.72 -3.14
CA PRO A 106 0.60 -13.85 -2.20
C PRO A 106 2.00 -14.28 -1.74
N TYR A 107 3.04 -13.99 -2.53
CA TYR A 107 4.40 -14.50 -2.29
C TYR A 107 5.47 -13.42 -2.10
N THR A 108 5.12 -12.14 -2.04
CA THR A 108 6.12 -11.07 -1.87
C THR A 108 5.58 -9.88 -1.10
N THR A 109 6.49 -9.14 -0.48
CA THR A 109 6.22 -7.74 -0.12
C THR A 109 6.17 -6.88 -1.39
N GLN A 110 5.44 -5.77 -1.34
CA GLN A 110 5.47 -4.74 -2.38
C GLN A 110 5.66 -3.37 -1.73
N THR A 111 6.68 -2.64 -2.17
CA THR A 111 7.05 -1.33 -1.61
C THR A 111 6.83 -0.24 -2.64
N PHE A 112 6.16 0.85 -2.26
CA PHE A 112 6.04 2.08 -3.05
C PHE A 112 6.79 3.21 -2.36
N VAL A 113 7.78 3.78 -3.05
CA VAL A 113 8.57 4.93 -2.61
C VAL A 113 8.20 6.15 -3.47
N PRO A 114 7.57 7.20 -2.92
CA PRO A 114 7.26 8.39 -3.68
C PRO A 114 8.55 9.10 -4.14
N MET A 115 8.56 9.58 -5.38
CA MET A 115 9.70 10.29 -5.98
C MET A 115 9.38 11.76 -6.21
N GLY A 116 10.18 12.66 -5.63
CA GLY A 116 10.09 14.10 -5.91
C GLY A 116 8.86 14.81 -5.32
N CYS A 117 8.26 14.26 -4.26
CA CYS A 117 7.09 14.84 -3.61
C CYS A 117 7.46 15.63 -2.34
N SER A 118 6.73 16.73 -2.08
CA SER A 118 6.91 17.50 -0.84
C SER A 118 6.47 16.70 0.38
N ARG A 119 7.24 16.82 1.48
CA ARG A 119 6.93 16.19 2.76
C ARG A 119 5.68 16.73 3.44
N ASP A 120 5.23 17.92 3.06
CA ASP A 120 4.08 18.58 3.68
C ASP A 120 2.76 18.26 2.97
N LEU A 121 2.81 17.56 1.85
CA LEU A 121 1.64 17.21 1.06
C LEU A 121 1.10 15.84 1.48
N ASP A 122 -0.22 15.77 1.76
CA ASP A 122 -0.98 14.53 1.78
C ASP A 122 -1.04 13.98 0.35
N ALA A 123 -0.14 13.04 0.05
CA ALA A 123 0.25 12.71 -1.31
C ALA A 123 -0.58 11.56 -1.88
N PHE A 124 -0.82 10.52 -1.07
CA PHE A 124 -1.54 9.33 -1.49
C PHE A 124 -2.28 8.68 -0.32
N LEU A 125 -3.29 7.89 -0.68
CA LEU A 125 -4.13 7.11 0.21
C LEU A 125 -3.76 5.64 0.07
N VAL A 126 -3.57 4.99 1.21
CA VAL A 126 -3.37 3.54 1.32
C VAL A 126 -4.59 2.94 1.99
N ILE A 127 -5.18 1.91 1.39
CA ILE A 127 -6.32 1.18 1.93
C ILE A 127 -5.89 -0.27 2.07
N VAL A 128 -6.11 -0.86 3.25
CA VAL A 128 -5.69 -2.22 3.56
C VAL A 128 -6.80 -2.97 4.28
N ALA A 129 -6.80 -4.29 4.14
CA ALA A 129 -7.69 -5.18 4.87
C ALA A 129 -6.93 -6.40 5.39
N PRO A 130 -7.32 -6.95 6.55
CA PRO A 130 -6.88 -8.28 6.96
C PRO A 130 -7.40 -9.34 5.99
N ASP A 131 -6.76 -10.51 5.97
CA ASP A 131 -7.32 -11.69 5.31
C ASP A 131 -8.37 -12.37 6.20
N LYS A 132 -9.46 -12.82 5.57
CA LYS A 132 -10.53 -13.64 6.14
C LYS A 132 -10.83 -14.76 5.15
N GLU A 133 -10.27 -15.93 5.43
CA GLU A 133 -10.48 -17.16 4.65
C GLU A 133 -10.09 -17.02 3.18
N GLY A 134 -8.98 -16.31 2.91
CA GLY A 134 -8.46 -16.11 1.56
C GLY A 134 -9.07 -14.93 0.80
N LEU A 135 -9.90 -14.11 1.47
CA LEU A 135 -10.54 -12.90 0.94
C LEU A 135 -10.32 -11.70 1.89
N PRO A 136 -10.53 -10.45 1.44
CA PRO A 136 -10.46 -9.30 2.34
C PRO A 136 -11.53 -9.34 3.44
N ASP A 137 -11.15 -9.04 4.69
CA ASP A 137 -12.11 -8.75 5.77
C ASP A 137 -12.66 -7.33 5.62
N TYR A 138 -13.71 -7.18 4.81
CA TYR A 138 -14.30 -5.87 4.47
C TYR A 138 -14.78 -5.05 5.67
N GLU A 139 -15.12 -5.70 6.79
CA GLU A 139 -15.56 -5.03 8.01
C GLU A 139 -14.41 -4.38 8.79
N LYS A 140 -13.16 -4.76 8.49
CA LYS A 140 -11.95 -4.30 9.17
C LYS A 140 -11.00 -3.55 8.23
N VAL A 141 -11.55 -2.94 7.18
CA VAL A 141 -10.75 -2.10 6.30
C VAL A 141 -10.24 -0.88 7.06
N GLU A 142 -8.95 -0.60 6.87
CA GLU A 142 -8.32 0.62 7.33
C GLU A 142 -7.81 1.46 6.16
N ALA A 143 -7.88 2.77 6.33
CA ALA A 143 -7.46 3.74 5.33
C ALA A 143 -6.49 4.75 5.95
N PHE A 144 -5.38 5.00 5.28
CA PHE A 144 -4.28 5.80 5.79
C PHE A 144 -3.85 6.86 4.78
N ILE A 145 -3.70 8.09 5.25
CA ILE A 145 -3.11 9.18 4.47
C ILE A 145 -1.59 9.16 4.67
N PHE A 146 -0.87 9.09 3.55
CA PHE A 146 0.58 9.16 3.50
C PHE A 146 1.03 10.50 2.93
N LYS A 147 2.08 11.04 3.54
CA LYS A 147 2.77 12.24 3.05
C LYS A 147 3.83 11.91 2.00
N GLY A 148 4.26 12.92 1.26
CA GLY A 148 5.22 12.75 0.16
C GLY A 148 6.61 12.23 0.52
N ASP A 149 6.99 12.22 1.80
CA ASP A 149 8.26 11.66 2.30
C ASP A 149 8.09 10.29 2.98
N GLN A 150 6.91 9.67 2.85
CA GLN A 150 6.56 8.42 3.48
C GLN A 150 6.38 7.33 2.42
N SER A 151 7.01 6.17 2.63
CA SER A 151 6.86 5.01 1.76
C SER A 151 6.04 3.92 2.45
N VAL A 152 5.25 3.19 1.68
CA VAL A 152 4.49 2.02 2.16
C VAL A 152 5.17 0.74 1.69
N THR A 153 5.20 -0.28 2.54
CA THR A 153 5.53 -1.66 2.19
C THR A 153 4.41 -2.57 2.64
N TYR A 154 3.66 -3.11 1.70
CA TYR A 154 2.67 -4.15 1.97
C TYR A 154 3.38 -5.45 2.33
N GLY A 155 2.89 -6.11 3.39
CA GLY A 155 3.30 -7.45 3.78
C GLY A 155 2.91 -8.49 2.73
N VAL A 156 3.53 -9.66 2.82
CA VAL A 156 3.20 -10.80 1.95
C VAL A 156 1.72 -11.17 2.14
N GLY A 157 0.96 -11.19 1.04
CA GLY A 157 -0.46 -11.55 1.04
C GLY A 157 -1.40 -10.49 1.65
N THR A 158 -0.90 -9.32 2.07
CA THR A 158 -1.75 -8.23 2.58
C THR A 158 -2.68 -7.72 1.48
N TRP A 159 -3.99 -7.73 1.76
CA TRP A 159 -4.98 -7.09 0.89
C TRP A 159 -4.85 -5.57 0.96
N HIS A 160 -4.76 -4.92 -0.21
CA HIS A 160 -4.65 -3.48 -0.32
C HIS A 160 -5.31 -2.96 -1.60
N ALA A 161 -5.73 -1.71 -1.64
CA ALA A 161 -6.25 -1.12 -2.87
C ALA A 161 -5.10 -0.75 -3.83
N PRO A 162 -5.36 -0.73 -5.15
CA PRO A 162 -4.46 -0.06 -6.10
C PRO A 162 -4.13 1.37 -5.66
N MET A 163 -2.93 1.84 -5.99
CA MET A 163 -2.41 3.13 -5.49
C MET A 163 -3.35 4.32 -5.79
N VAL A 164 -3.70 5.10 -4.75
CA VAL A 164 -4.62 6.25 -4.85
C VAL A 164 -3.89 7.56 -4.61
N VAL A 165 -3.60 8.32 -5.67
CA VAL A 165 -3.00 9.66 -5.56
C VAL A 165 -4.08 10.70 -5.20
N LEU A 166 -3.79 11.57 -4.23
CA LEU A 166 -4.75 12.54 -3.68
C LEU A 166 -4.68 13.95 -4.32
N GLY A 167 -3.53 14.30 -4.91
CA GLY A 167 -3.28 15.62 -5.50
C GLY A 167 -3.94 15.84 -6.87
N ASP A 168 -3.58 16.94 -7.54
CA ASP A 168 -4.12 17.29 -8.87
C ASP A 168 -3.33 16.72 -10.05
N THR A 169 -2.06 16.39 -9.80
CA THR A 169 -1.10 15.86 -10.78
C THR A 169 -0.74 14.42 -10.46
N HIS A 170 0.00 13.79 -11.38
CA HIS A 170 0.57 12.47 -11.12
C HIS A 170 1.61 12.52 -9.99
N LEU A 171 1.78 11.37 -9.34
CA LEU A 171 2.90 11.07 -8.45
C LEU A 171 3.64 9.86 -9.01
N ASP A 172 4.96 10.02 -9.17
CA ASP A 172 5.83 8.94 -9.60
C ASP A 172 6.33 8.16 -8.38
N PHE A 173 6.33 6.83 -8.48
CA PHE A 173 6.82 5.93 -7.44
C PHE A 173 7.91 5.01 -8.00
N ALA A 174 8.97 4.80 -7.22
CA ALA A 174 9.81 3.63 -7.37
C ALA A 174 9.16 2.47 -6.61
N VAL A 175 8.99 1.33 -7.28
CA VAL A 175 8.25 0.19 -6.75
C VAL A 175 9.15 -1.03 -6.70
N LEU A 176 9.31 -1.65 -5.53
CA LEU A 176 10.07 -2.88 -5.35
C LEU A 176 9.12 -4.05 -5.09
N VAL A 177 9.24 -5.10 -5.90
CA VAL A 177 8.42 -6.31 -5.80
C VAL A 177 9.21 -7.51 -6.34
N HIS A 178 8.89 -8.73 -5.89
CA HIS A 178 9.35 -9.94 -6.57
C HIS A 178 8.25 -10.48 -7.47
N GLU A 179 8.58 -10.85 -8.70
CA GLU A 179 7.61 -11.39 -9.67
C GLU A 179 8.24 -12.57 -10.40
N ASN A 180 7.44 -13.59 -10.71
CA ASN A 180 7.86 -14.73 -11.52
C ASN A 180 7.16 -14.83 -12.88
N GLY A 181 6.27 -13.87 -13.18
CA GLY A 181 5.55 -13.78 -14.45
C GLY A 181 4.40 -14.77 -14.56
N VAL A 182 3.89 -15.30 -13.44
CA VAL A 182 2.68 -16.13 -13.39
C VAL A 182 1.57 -15.32 -12.77
N ASP A 183 0.55 -14.98 -13.57
CA ASP A 183 -0.45 -13.98 -13.19
C ASP A 183 -1.11 -14.18 -11.83
N LEU A 184 -1.52 -15.42 -11.49
CA LEU A 184 -2.15 -15.73 -10.18
C LEU A 184 -1.15 -15.71 -9.02
N GLU A 185 0.12 -15.97 -9.27
CA GLU A 185 1.15 -15.99 -8.22
C GLU A 185 1.69 -14.59 -7.96
N ASP A 186 1.73 -13.76 -9.01
CA ASP A 186 2.15 -12.38 -8.93
C ASP A 186 1.08 -11.51 -8.28
N CYS A 187 -0.20 -11.59 -8.70
CA CYS A 187 -1.23 -10.71 -8.13
C CYS A 187 -2.66 -11.27 -8.27
N GLU A 188 -3.36 -11.34 -7.14
CA GLU A 188 -4.78 -11.70 -7.03
C GLU A 188 -5.62 -10.46 -6.73
N GLU A 189 -6.76 -10.31 -7.42
CA GLU A 189 -7.69 -9.19 -7.25
C GLU A 189 -9.07 -9.66 -6.80
N VAL A 190 -9.71 -8.87 -5.96
CA VAL A 190 -11.15 -8.97 -5.67
C VAL A 190 -11.84 -7.66 -6.02
N VAL A 191 -12.87 -7.76 -6.86
CA VAL A 191 -13.69 -6.63 -7.29
C VAL A 191 -14.97 -6.59 -6.44
N TYR A 192 -15.43 -5.40 -6.07
CA TYR A 192 -16.66 -5.26 -5.29
C TYR A 192 -17.46 -4.01 -5.66
N SER A 193 -18.74 -3.98 -5.26
CA SER A 193 -19.72 -2.93 -5.60
C SER A 193 -19.25 -1.51 -5.22
N GLY A 194 -18.51 -1.38 -4.12
CA GLY A 194 -17.76 -0.19 -3.75
C GLY A 194 -17.74 0.05 -2.25
N MET A 195 -16.61 0.56 -1.75
CA MET A 195 -16.40 0.96 -0.36
C MET A 195 -16.11 2.45 -0.34
N THR A 196 -16.78 3.16 0.55
CA THR A 196 -16.60 4.60 0.71
C THR A 196 -15.50 4.85 1.73
N ILE A 197 -14.47 5.57 1.32
CA ILE A 197 -13.43 6.10 2.20
C ILE A 197 -13.70 7.59 2.40
N GLU A 198 -13.96 7.99 3.64
CA GLU A 198 -14.06 9.40 4.02
C GLU A 198 -12.65 10.00 4.15
N LEU A 199 -12.40 11.08 3.40
CA LEU A 199 -11.17 11.86 3.43
C LEU A 199 -11.49 13.12 4.24
N ASN A 200 -11.09 13.13 5.51
CA ASN A 200 -11.28 14.27 6.40
C ASN A 200 -10.35 15.43 6.02
#